data_AF-A0A9E6B917-F1
#
_entry.id   AF-A0A9E6B917-F1
#
_cell.length_a   1.000
_cell.length_b   1.000
_cell.length_c   1.000
_cell.angle_alpha   90.00
_cell.angle_beta   90.00
_cell.angle_gamma   90.00
#
_symmetry.space_group_name_H-M   'P 1'
#
loop_
_entity.id
_entity.type
_entity.pdbx_description
1 polymer ?
#
loop_
_entity_poly.entity_id
_entity_poly.type
_entity_poly.pdbx_seq_one_letter_code
_entity_poly.pdbx_strand_id
1 'polypeptide(L)'
;MSSRQGDLKVMQERLLNAYLAGAVEEQTFRAKSAELKVEQERAAEAVERARGDMDASRGDMALRVFDWAQRLGELWRGLNIERRRAILETVCSNRLLDDVSLRLEKRKPFEVLAKGPECQSGTPDWPHFQRAVAEFTIAFELPHPCLLRADELAREWL
;
A
#
# COMPACT_ATOMS: atom_id res chain seq x y z
N MET A 1 -6.81 14.34 -8.59
CA MET A 1 -6.95 13.09 -9.37
C MET A 1 -8.41 12.67 -9.27
N SER A 2 -9.19 12.85 -10.34
CA SER A 2 -10.58 12.38 -10.37
C SER A 2 -10.57 10.85 -10.45
N SER A 3 -11.32 10.16 -9.58
CA SER A 3 -11.44 8.71 -9.70
C SER A 3 -12.21 8.40 -10.98
N ARG A 4 -11.90 7.30 -11.69
CA ARG A 4 -12.62 6.90 -12.91
C ARG A 4 -14.15 6.85 -12.69
N GLN A 5 -14.58 6.51 -11.48
CA GLN A 5 -15.99 6.57 -11.06
C GLN A 5 -16.54 8.00 -10.97
N GLY A 6 -15.75 8.96 -10.49
CA GLY A 6 -16.11 10.39 -10.47
C GLY A 6 -16.30 10.93 -11.88
N ASP A 7 -15.42 10.59 -12.82
CA ASP A 7 -15.54 11.03 -14.22
C ASP A 7 -16.81 10.48 -14.88
N LEU A 8 -17.13 9.20 -14.64
CA LEU A 8 -18.36 8.58 -15.16
C LEU A 8 -19.63 9.21 -14.57
N LYS A 9 -19.61 9.65 -13.30
CA LYS A 9 -20.73 10.40 -12.70
C LYS A 9 -20.90 11.77 -13.33
N VAL A 10 -19.80 12.51 -13.53
CA VAL A 10 -19.83 13.82 -14.21
C VAL A 10 -20.35 13.70 -15.64
N MET A 11 -19.98 12.63 -16.36
CA MET A 11 -20.52 12.36 -17.70
C MET A 11 -22.04 12.09 -17.68
N GLN A 12 -22.52 11.37 -16.66
CA GLN A 12 -23.95 11.08 -16.49
C GLN A 12 -24.77 12.34 -16.16
N GLU A 13 -24.24 13.21 -15.29
CA GLU A 13 -24.86 14.52 -14.97
C GLU A 13 -24.93 15.43 -16.21
N ARG A 14 -23.86 15.46 -17.01
CA ARG A 14 -23.84 16.22 -18.28
C ARG A 14 -24.86 15.69 -19.28
N LEU A 15 -24.99 14.37 -19.40
CA LEU A 15 -25.96 13.73 -20.27
C LEU A 15 -27.40 14.04 -19.83
N LEU A 16 -27.67 14.04 -18.52
CA LEU A 16 -28.97 14.41 -17.96
C LEU A 16 -29.29 15.88 -18.26
N ASN A 17 -28.35 16.78 -18.04
CA ASN A 17 -28.54 18.20 -18.33
C ASN A 17 -28.79 18.46 -19.82
N ALA A 18 -28.12 17.74 -20.71
CA ALA A 18 -28.34 17.84 -22.16
C ALA A 18 -29.71 17.31 -22.61
N TYR A 19 -30.23 16.27 -21.95
CA TYR A 19 -31.60 15.77 -22.17
C TYR A 19 -32.65 16.77 -21.68
N LEU A 20 -32.48 17.32 -20.47
CA LEU A 20 -33.39 18.34 -19.91
C LEU A 20 -33.40 19.64 -20.71
N ALA A 21 -32.27 19.99 -21.34
CA ALA A 21 -32.17 21.12 -22.27
C ALA A 21 -32.76 20.83 -23.66
N GLY A 22 -33.25 19.62 -23.93
CA GLY A 22 -33.80 19.21 -25.22
C GLY A 22 -32.77 19.04 -26.34
N ALA A 23 -31.47 19.06 -26.01
CA ALA A 23 -30.39 18.90 -26.99
C ALA A 23 -30.15 17.43 -27.37
N VAL A 24 -30.71 16.49 -26.62
CA VAL A 24 -30.56 15.04 -26.84
C VAL A 24 -31.94 14.40 -26.83
N GLU A 25 -32.22 13.59 -27.85
CA GLU A 25 -33.45 12.81 -27.95
C GLU A 25 -33.48 11.65 -26.96
N GLU A 26 -34.68 11.25 -26.51
CA GLU A 26 -34.87 10.23 -25.48
C GLU A 26 -34.20 8.89 -25.82
N GLN A 27 -34.25 8.48 -27.09
CA GLN A 27 -33.63 7.24 -27.54
C GLN A 27 -32.11 7.26 -27.38
N THR A 28 -31.47 8.38 -27.73
CA THR A 28 -30.03 8.60 -27.59
C THR A 28 -29.62 8.70 -26.13
N PHE A 29 -30.44 9.35 -25.29
CA PHE A 29 -30.25 9.42 -23.85
C PHE A 29 -30.27 8.02 -23.21
N ARG A 30 -31.28 7.20 -23.52
CA ARG A 30 -31.40 5.85 -22.97
C ARG A 30 -30.23 4.95 -23.37
N ALA A 31 -29.82 5.00 -24.64
CA ALA A 31 -28.67 4.23 -25.12
C ALA A 31 -27.37 4.61 -24.38
N LYS A 32 -27.06 5.91 -24.30
CA LYS A 32 -25.84 6.38 -23.63
C LYS A 32 -25.86 6.19 -22.11
N SER A 33 -27.02 6.31 -21.48
CA SER A 33 -27.19 6.03 -20.05
C SER A 33 -26.94 4.54 -19.74
N ALA A 34 -27.40 3.63 -20.60
CA ALA A 34 -27.13 2.20 -20.46
C ALA A 34 -25.63 1.88 -20.63
N GLU A 35 -24.95 2.46 -21.61
CA GLU A 35 -23.50 2.31 -21.80
C GLU A 35 -22.70 2.79 -20.57
N LEU A 36 -23.02 3.98 -20.05
CA LEU A 36 -22.35 4.54 -18.87
C LEU A 36 -22.58 3.68 -17.61
N LYS A 37 -23.77 3.10 -17.47
CA LYS A 37 -24.08 2.19 -16.36
C LYS A 37 -23.23 0.92 -16.40
N VAL A 38 -23.08 0.31 -17.57
CA VAL A 38 -22.21 -0.86 -17.76
C VAL A 38 -20.75 -0.53 -17.43
N GLU A 39 -20.26 0.65 -17.83
CA GLU A 39 -18.90 1.08 -17.49
C GLU A 39 -18.73 1.38 -15.99
N GLN A 40 -19.76 1.90 -15.31
CA GLN A 40 -19.75 2.07 -13.86
C GLN A 40 -19.69 0.72 -13.13
N GLU A 41 -20.48 -0.26 -13.57
CA GLU A 41 -20.47 -1.62 -13.02
C GLU A 41 -19.10 -2.27 -13.23
N ARG A 42 -18.52 -2.18 -14.43
CA ARG A 42 -17.14 -2.67 -14.70
C ARG A 42 -16.09 -1.99 -13.84
N ALA A 43 -16.19 -0.67 -13.65
CA ALA A 43 -15.27 0.07 -12.80
C ALA A 43 -15.43 -0.31 -11.32
N ALA A 44 -16.66 -0.53 -10.84
CA ALA A 44 -16.93 -1.00 -9.48
C ALA A 44 -16.39 -2.42 -9.26
N GLU A 45 -16.61 -3.34 -10.19
CA GLU A 45 -16.03 -4.70 -10.12
C GLU A 45 -14.50 -4.69 -10.16
N ALA A 46 -13.89 -3.81 -10.97
CA ALA A 46 -12.44 -3.68 -11.00
C ALA A 46 -11.90 -3.17 -9.66
N VAL A 47 -12.61 -2.23 -9.03
CA VAL A 47 -12.29 -1.75 -7.67
C VAL A 47 -12.45 -2.87 -6.65
N GLU A 48 -13.55 -3.62 -6.66
CA GLU A 48 -13.74 -4.74 -5.73
C GLU A 48 -12.76 -5.88 -5.95
N ARG A 49 -12.42 -6.20 -7.20
CA ARG A 49 -11.35 -7.16 -7.51
C ARG A 49 -9.98 -6.68 -7.03
N ALA A 50 -9.69 -5.38 -7.18
CA ALA A 50 -8.47 -4.78 -6.65
C ALA A 50 -8.47 -4.70 -5.10
N ARG A 51 -9.66 -4.61 -4.50
CA ARG A 51 -9.89 -4.73 -3.05
C ARG A 51 -9.78 -6.16 -2.56
N GLY A 52 -9.76 -7.14 -3.47
CA GLY A 52 -9.66 -8.56 -3.19
C GLY A 52 -8.51 -8.87 -2.24
N ASP A 53 -8.80 -9.65 -1.20
CA ASP A 53 -7.86 -10.16 -0.19
C ASP A 53 -7.03 -9.12 0.57
N MET A 54 -7.43 -7.84 0.60
CA MET A 54 -7.04 -6.93 1.68
C MET A 54 -7.77 -7.36 2.97
N ASP A 55 -7.38 -8.51 3.51
CA ASP A 55 -7.78 -8.97 4.83
C ASP A 55 -7.40 -7.89 5.85
N ALA A 56 -8.38 -7.40 6.62
CA ALA A 56 -8.16 -6.38 7.65
C ALA A 56 -7.04 -6.79 8.63
N SER A 57 -6.87 -8.10 8.85
CA SER A 57 -5.78 -8.68 9.65
C SER A 57 -4.38 -8.32 9.10
N ARG A 58 -4.24 -8.12 7.79
CA ARG A 58 -2.99 -7.69 7.16
C ARG A 58 -2.68 -6.23 7.44
N GLY A 59 -3.69 -5.37 7.50
CA GLY A 59 -3.54 -3.99 7.94
C GLY A 59 -3.02 -3.94 9.38
N ASP A 60 -3.64 -4.71 10.27
CA ASP A 60 -3.19 -4.80 11.66
C ASP A 60 -1.78 -5.40 11.79
N MET A 61 -1.43 -6.39 10.97
CA MET A 61 -0.08 -6.96 10.91
C MET A 61 0.95 -5.93 10.45
N ALA A 62 0.65 -5.18 9.38
CA ALA A 62 1.54 -4.15 8.87
C ALA A 62 1.79 -3.06 9.92
N LEU A 63 0.74 -2.63 10.64
CA LEU A 63 0.85 -1.68 11.74
C LEU A 63 1.72 -2.22 12.89
N ARG A 64 1.50 -3.47 13.33
CA ARG A 64 2.32 -4.07 14.38
C ARG A 64 3.79 -4.20 13.99
N VAL A 65 4.07 -4.67 12.77
CA VAL A 65 5.44 -4.79 12.27
C VAL A 65 6.09 -3.41 12.13
N PHE A 66 5.32 -2.39 11.73
CA PHE A 66 5.78 -1.02 11.67
C PHE A 66 6.17 -0.48 13.05
N ASP A 67 5.28 -0.58 14.03
CA ASP A 67 5.53 -0.11 15.40
C ASP A 67 6.71 -0.84 16.04
N TRP A 68 6.81 -2.15 15.83
CA TRP A 68 7.96 -2.95 16.24
C TRP A 68 9.26 -2.45 15.60
N ALA A 69 9.25 -2.16 14.29
CA ALA A 69 10.42 -1.64 13.58
C ALA A 69 10.87 -0.26 14.10
N GLN A 70 9.94 0.61 14.50
CA GLN A 70 10.27 1.92 15.11
C GLN A 70 10.92 1.76 16.49
N ARG A 71 10.48 0.79 17.28
CA ARG A 71 11.01 0.50 18.63
C ARG A 71 12.26 -0.37 18.65
N LEU A 72 12.63 -0.94 17.50
CA LEU A 72 13.69 -1.94 17.38
C LEU A 72 15.05 -1.44 17.90
N GLY A 73 15.36 -0.15 17.70
CA GLY A 73 16.61 0.45 18.17
C GLY A 73 16.75 0.49 19.70
N GLU A 74 15.64 0.70 20.41
CA GLU A 74 15.61 0.66 21.88
C GLU A 74 15.68 -0.78 22.38
N LEU A 75 14.86 -1.67 21.80
CA LEU A 75 14.86 -3.09 22.12
C LEU A 75 16.26 -3.69 21.94
N TRP A 76 16.93 -3.40 20.82
CA TRP A 76 18.26 -3.95 20.49
C TRP A 76 19.28 -3.84 21.62
N ARG A 77 19.29 -2.73 22.36
CA ARG A 77 20.27 -2.46 23.43
C ARG A 77 20.15 -3.44 24.59
N GLY A 78 18.94 -3.86 24.94
CA GLY A 78 18.67 -4.78 26.05
C GLY A 78 18.61 -6.26 25.66
N LEU A 79 18.66 -6.59 24.37
CA LEU A 79 18.48 -7.97 23.89
C LEU A 79 19.77 -8.80 23.95
N ASN A 80 19.61 -10.09 24.23
CA ASN A 80 20.67 -11.08 24.15
C ASN A 80 21.07 -11.36 22.68
N ILE A 81 22.21 -12.05 22.50
CA ILE A 81 22.80 -12.32 21.18
C ILE A 81 21.83 -13.12 20.29
N GLU A 82 21.10 -14.09 20.84
CA GLU A 82 20.14 -14.90 20.08
C GLU A 82 18.98 -14.07 19.52
N ARG A 83 18.41 -13.18 20.32
CA ARG A 83 17.33 -12.29 19.88
C ARG A 83 17.83 -11.25 18.87
N ARG A 84 19.04 -10.74 19.05
CA ARG A 84 19.70 -9.86 18.05
C ARG A 84 19.89 -10.58 16.72
N ARG A 85 20.28 -11.85 16.76
CA ARG A 85 20.40 -12.70 15.56
C ARG A 85 19.05 -12.92 14.89
N ALA A 86 17.99 -13.20 15.65
CA ALA A 86 16.64 -13.36 15.12
C ALA A 86 16.15 -12.09 14.40
N ILE A 87 16.41 -10.91 14.96
CA ILE A 87 16.11 -9.63 14.30
C ILE A 87 16.84 -9.52 12.95
N LEU A 88 18.14 -9.77 12.93
CA LEU A 88 18.95 -9.68 11.71
C LEU A 88 18.50 -10.68 10.64
N GLU A 89 18.04 -11.86 11.04
CA GLU A 89 17.46 -12.86 10.13
C GLU A 89 16.18 -12.42 9.47
N THR A 90 15.36 -11.71 10.23
CA THR A 90 14.06 -11.20 9.78
C THR A 90 14.21 -9.97 8.90
N VAL A 91 15.09 -9.03 9.29
CA VAL A 91 15.22 -7.70 8.64
C VAL A 91 16.20 -7.72 7.46
N CYS A 92 17.27 -8.50 7.52
CA CYS A 92 18.33 -8.49 6.51
C CYS A 92 18.36 -9.76 5.64
N SER A 93 18.65 -9.57 4.36
CA SER A 93 19.09 -10.59 3.41
C SER A 93 20.63 -10.58 3.32
N ASN A 94 21.22 -11.68 2.87
CA ASN A 94 22.66 -11.80 2.56
C ASN A 94 23.59 -11.24 3.65
N ARG A 95 23.77 -12.02 4.72
CA ARG A 95 24.71 -11.71 5.81
C ARG A 95 26.10 -12.23 5.41
N LEU A 96 26.80 -11.47 4.58
CA LEU A 96 28.16 -11.81 4.17
C LEU A 96 29.13 -11.05 5.08
N LEU A 97 29.90 -11.79 5.85
CA LEU A 97 31.05 -11.28 6.59
C LEU A 97 32.28 -11.53 5.71
N ASP A 98 32.76 -10.48 5.09
CA ASP A 98 34.09 -10.43 4.49
C ASP A 98 35.12 -10.11 5.59
N ASP A 99 36.40 -10.35 5.33
CA ASP A 99 37.52 -10.36 6.30
C ASP A 99 37.46 -9.22 7.36
N VAL A 100 37.04 -8.02 6.94
CA VAL A 100 36.83 -6.85 7.83
C VAL A 100 35.48 -6.16 7.62
N SER A 101 34.65 -6.65 6.70
CA SER A 101 33.44 -5.94 6.24
C SER A 101 32.19 -6.79 6.37
N LEU A 102 31.27 -6.35 7.23
CA LEU A 102 29.94 -6.93 7.30
C LEU A 102 29.02 -6.24 6.28
N ARG A 103 28.62 -6.97 5.24
CA ARG A 103 27.61 -6.52 4.28
C ARG A 103 26.24 -7.01 4.74
N LEU A 104 25.32 -6.07 4.98
CA LEU A 104 23.93 -6.35 5.32
C LEU A 104 23.03 -5.67 4.29
N GLU A 105 22.23 -6.44 3.56
CA GLU A 105 21.20 -5.92 2.68
C GLU A 105 19.85 -5.98 3.39
N LYS A 106 19.10 -4.88 3.46
CA LYS A 106 17.76 -4.92 4.07
C LYS A 106 16.80 -5.63 3.12
N ARG A 107 15.94 -6.51 3.64
CA ARG A 107 14.86 -7.11 2.85
C ARG A 107 13.80 -6.05 2.53
N LYS A 108 13.11 -6.20 1.39
CA LYS A 108 11.80 -5.56 1.21
C LYS A 108 10.82 -6.26 2.17
N PRO A 109 10.05 -5.56 3.02
CA PRO A 109 9.73 -4.13 3.00
C PRO A 109 10.58 -3.20 3.89
N PHE A 110 11.49 -3.72 4.71
CA PHE A 110 12.31 -2.92 5.63
C PHE A 110 13.26 -1.95 4.93
N GLU A 111 13.66 -2.25 3.69
CA GLU A 111 14.39 -1.32 2.84
C GLU A 111 13.57 -0.05 2.55
N VAL A 112 12.28 -0.20 2.24
CA VAL A 112 11.35 0.92 1.98
C VAL A 112 11.17 1.75 3.27
N LEU A 113 11.03 1.08 4.40
CA LEU A 113 10.95 1.73 5.72
C LEU A 113 12.22 2.52 6.06
N ALA A 114 13.39 1.97 5.76
CA ALA A 114 14.66 2.61 6.08
C ALA A 114 14.99 3.80 5.17
N LYS A 115 14.56 3.74 3.89
CA LYS A 115 14.69 4.88 2.96
C LYS A 115 13.76 6.02 3.37
N GLY A 116 12.55 5.68 3.84
CA GLY A 116 11.51 6.67 4.12
C GLY A 116 11.07 7.42 2.86
N PRO A 117 10.07 8.31 2.97
CA PRO A 117 9.71 9.18 1.85
C PRO A 117 10.81 10.24 1.62
N GLU A 118 11.37 10.29 0.42
CA GLU A 118 12.27 11.37 -0.01
C GLU A 118 11.49 12.69 -0.14
N CYS A 119 11.43 13.47 0.95
CA CYS A 119 10.89 14.83 0.91
C CYS A 119 11.95 15.79 0.35
N GLN A 120 11.99 15.95 -0.98
CA GLN A 120 12.90 16.90 -1.64
C GLN A 120 12.54 18.38 -1.41
N SER A 121 11.39 18.65 -0.79
CA SER A 121 10.98 19.99 -0.35
C SER A 121 10.26 19.89 0.99
N GLY A 122 10.42 20.90 1.86
CA GLY A 122 9.68 20.99 3.14
C GLY A 122 8.16 21.05 3.00
N THR A 123 7.65 21.12 1.77
CA THR A 123 6.25 20.85 1.43
C THR A 123 6.05 19.36 1.16
N PRO A 124 5.15 18.68 1.89
CA PRO A 124 4.81 17.29 1.61
C PRO A 124 4.20 17.20 0.21
N ASP A 125 4.97 16.70 -0.75
CA ASP A 125 4.46 16.38 -2.07
C ASP A 125 3.59 15.12 -1.96
N TRP A 126 2.28 15.34 -1.86
CA TRP A 126 1.28 14.31 -1.66
C TRP A 126 1.35 13.16 -2.71
N PRO A 127 1.61 13.42 -4.01
CA PRO A 127 1.92 12.37 -5.00
C PRO A 127 3.09 11.46 -4.63
N HIS A 128 4.21 12.01 -4.15
CA HIS A 128 5.37 11.23 -3.75
C HIS A 128 5.07 10.39 -2.50
N PHE A 129 4.35 10.96 -1.54
CA PHE A 129 3.88 10.23 -0.36
C PHE A 129 2.94 9.08 -0.73
N GLN A 130 1.97 9.31 -1.62
CA GLN A 130 1.08 8.26 -2.12
C GLN A 130 1.85 7.13 -2.82
N ARG A 131 2.91 7.44 -3.56
CA ARG A 131 3.76 6.44 -4.21
C ARG A 131 4.55 5.63 -3.18
N ALA A 132 5.12 6.28 -2.18
CA ALA A 132 5.82 5.60 -1.09
C ALA A 132 4.87 4.71 -0.28
N VAL A 133 3.64 5.17 -0.01
CA VAL A 133 2.59 4.40 0.64
C VAL A 133 2.14 3.23 -0.24
N ALA A 134 1.99 3.42 -1.55
CA ALA A 134 1.63 2.34 -2.46
C ALA A 134 2.74 1.28 -2.55
N GLU A 135 4.02 1.68 -2.62
CA GLU A 135 5.15 0.75 -2.55
C GLU A 135 5.18 0.01 -1.22
N PHE A 136 4.85 0.68 -0.12
CA PHE A 136 4.68 0.07 1.20
C PHE A 136 3.54 -0.94 1.20
N THR A 137 2.34 -0.56 0.75
CA THR A 137 1.17 -1.45 0.68
C THR A 137 1.46 -2.69 -0.17
N ILE A 138 2.04 -2.52 -1.37
CA ILE A 138 2.40 -3.64 -2.26
C ILE A 138 3.46 -4.54 -1.62
N ALA A 139 4.43 -3.97 -0.90
CA ALA A 139 5.47 -4.76 -0.23
C ALA A 139 4.95 -5.55 0.98
N PHE A 140 3.80 -5.17 1.56
CA PHE A 140 3.11 -5.88 2.63
C PHE A 140 1.93 -6.75 2.14
N GLU A 141 1.52 -6.64 0.87
CA GLU A 141 0.44 -7.43 0.26
C GLU A 141 0.84 -8.88 -0.05
N LEU A 142 2.13 -9.15 -0.30
CA LEU A 142 2.62 -10.49 -0.58
C LEU A 142 2.93 -11.22 0.74
N PRO A 143 2.57 -12.52 0.88
CA PRO A 143 2.88 -13.33 2.06
C PRO A 143 4.38 -13.62 2.08
N HIS A 144 5.17 -12.63 2.46
CA HIS A 144 6.61 -12.76 2.55
C HIS A 144 6.93 -13.42 3.91
N PRO A 145 7.67 -14.55 3.95
CA PRO A 145 7.94 -15.27 5.20
C PRO A 145 8.63 -14.42 6.28
N CYS A 146 9.32 -13.35 5.90
CA CYS A 146 9.91 -12.40 6.84
C CYS A 146 8.88 -11.51 7.54
N LEU A 147 7.72 -11.23 6.94
CA LEU A 147 6.65 -10.44 7.56
C LEU A 147 5.93 -11.24 8.64
N LEU A 148 5.65 -12.52 8.37
CA LEU A 148 5.07 -13.44 9.36
C LEU A 148 6.00 -13.58 10.58
N ARG A 149 7.29 -13.82 10.32
CA ARG A 149 8.30 -13.90 11.38
C ARG A 149 8.46 -12.56 12.13
N ALA A 150 8.29 -11.43 11.45
CA ALA A 150 8.31 -10.12 12.11
C ALA A 150 7.08 -9.90 12.98
N ASP A 151 5.88 -10.31 12.54
CA ASP A 151 4.65 -10.22 13.34
C ASP A 151 4.72 -11.12 14.58
N GLU A 152 5.29 -12.32 14.46
CA GLU A 152 5.56 -13.20 15.61
C GLU A 152 6.49 -12.52 16.63
N LEU A 153 7.63 -12.00 16.18
CA LEU A 153 8.57 -11.28 17.05
C LEU A 153 7.95 -10.00 17.64
N ALA A 154 7.09 -9.32 16.89
CA ALA A 154 6.35 -8.16 17.35
C ALA A 154 5.38 -8.55 18.48
N ARG A 155 4.63 -9.65 18.33
CA ARG A 155 3.71 -10.15 19.38
C ARG A 155 4.42 -10.66 20.63
N GLU A 156 5.63 -11.19 20.50
CA GLU A 156 6.38 -11.68 21.65
C GLU A 156 6.99 -10.55 22.49
N TRP A 157 7.32 -9.41 21.87
CA TRP A 157 8.17 -8.37 22.49
C TRP A 157 7.48 -6.99 22.64
N LEU A 158 6.30 -6.79 22.06
CA LEU A 158 5.38 -5.67 22.35
C LEU A 158 4.31 -6.11 23.35
#